data_AF-A0A524L9X9-F1
#
_entry.id   AF-A0A524L9X9-F1
#
_cell.length_a   1.000
_cell.length_b   1.000
_cell.length_c   1.000
_cell.angle_alpha   90.00
_cell.angle_beta   90.00
_cell.angle_gamma   90.00
#
_symmetry.space_group_name_H-M   'P 1'
#
loop_
_entity.id
_entity.type
_entity.pdbx_description
1 polymer ?
#
loop_
_entity_poly.entity_id
_entity_poly.type
_entity_poly.pdbx_seq_one_letter_code
_entity_poly.pdbx_strand_id
1 'polypeptide(L)'
;MKRNENLKTLSWEHHDGLVAAFRLIQGLKNKVDTAILSGYIIHIWEKALLHHFWQEEQMIPEQIENLPAGKELLGKMMTDHRVFELLIAKIKDDPQSLPYVKEFAELLNQHIHFEERELFPFLEKTVTADKLV
;
A
#
# COMPACT_ATOMS: atom_id res chain seq x y z
N MET A 1 18.20 15.30 -5.75
CA MET A 1 18.12 14.34 -4.63
C MET A 1 17.91 12.97 -5.24
N LYS A 2 18.91 12.09 -5.15
CA LYS A 2 18.72 10.70 -5.59
C LYS A 2 17.88 10.05 -4.51
N ARG A 3 16.65 9.60 -4.83
CA ARG A 3 15.92 8.62 -4.01
C ARG A 3 16.92 7.55 -3.58
N ASN A 4 16.94 7.22 -2.28
CA ASN A 4 17.70 6.06 -1.83
C ASN A 4 17.25 4.84 -2.65
N GLU A 5 18.16 3.97 -3.11
CA GLU A 5 17.84 2.85 -4.02
C GLU A 5 16.74 1.93 -3.45
N ASN A 6 16.65 1.82 -2.12
CA ASN A 6 15.60 1.09 -1.44
C ASN A 6 14.22 1.74 -1.63
N LEU A 7 14.10 3.06 -1.41
CA LEU A 7 12.86 3.80 -1.66
C LEU A 7 12.49 3.84 -3.14
N LYS A 8 13.47 3.77 -4.05
CA LYS A 8 13.20 3.62 -5.49
C LYS A 8 12.56 2.27 -5.80
N THR A 9 13.03 1.20 -5.17
CA THR A 9 12.52 -0.14 -5.39
C THR A 9 11.06 -0.22 -4.93
N LEU A 10 10.77 0.22 -3.70
CA LEU A 10 9.41 0.30 -3.17
C LEU A 10 8.50 1.18 -4.06
N SER A 11 8.98 2.36 -4.45
CA SER A 11 8.23 3.25 -5.34
C SER A 11 8.00 2.69 -6.74
N TRP A 12 8.87 1.79 -7.22
CA TRP A 12 8.65 1.13 -8.50
C TRP A 12 7.49 0.12 -8.40
N GLU A 13 7.41 -0.62 -7.30
CA GLU A 13 6.32 -1.56 -7.01
C GLU A 13 4.95 -0.85 -6.83
N HIS A 14 4.95 0.39 -6.34
CA HIS A 14 3.76 1.25 -6.30
C HIS A 14 3.11 1.47 -7.67
N HIS A 15 3.88 1.42 -8.77
CA HIS A 15 3.29 1.52 -10.11
C HIS A 15 2.27 0.40 -10.35
N ASP A 16 2.63 -0.84 -10.03
CA ASP A 16 1.78 -2.00 -10.22
C ASP A 16 0.57 -1.96 -9.26
N GLY A 17 0.77 -1.51 -8.02
CA GLY A 17 -0.30 -1.26 -7.06
C GLY A 17 -1.33 -0.24 -7.57
N LEU A 18 -0.88 0.87 -8.16
CA LEU A 18 -1.76 1.88 -8.76
C LEU A 18 -2.49 1.35 -10.00
N VAL A 19 -1.82 0.57 -10.85
CA VAL A 19 -2.47 -0.10 -11.98
C VAL A 19 -3.55 -1.07 -11.49
N ALA A 20 -3.30 -1.81 -10.41
CA ALA A 20 -4.28 -2.70 -9.82
C ALA A 20 -5.48 -1.96 -9.23
N ALA A 21 -5.25 -0.89 -8.47
CA ALA A 21 -6.32 -0.03 -7.96
C ALA A 21 -7.16 0.58 -9.09
N PHE A 22 -6.50 1.07 -10.15
CA PHE A 22 -7.18 1.58 -11.34
C PHE A 22 -8.06 0.52 -12.00
N ARG A 23 -7.54 -0.71 -12.22
CA ARG A 23 -8.30 -1.82 -12.81
C ARG A 23 -9.52 -2.18 -11.97
N LEU A 24 -9.39 -2.21 -10.65
CA LEU A 24 -10.51 -2.45 -9.73
C LEU A 24 -11.58 -1.36 -9.86
N ILE A 25 -11.17 -0.08 -9.85
CA ILE A 25 -12.06 1.06 -10.04
C ILE A 25 -12.79 0.98 -11.39
N GLN A 26 -12.10 0.62 -12.47
CA GLN A 26 -12.75 0.42 -13.78
C GLN A 26 -13.70 -0.78 -13.77
N GLY A 27 -13.31 -1.89 -13.13
CA GLY A 27 -14.14 -3.07 -12.98
C GLY A 27 -15.46 -2.77 -12.25
N LEU A 28 -15.38 -2.02 -11.15
CA LEU A 28 -16.54 -1.53 -10.40
C LEU A 28 -17.45 -0.65 -11.26
N LYS A 29 -16.88 0.30 -12.01
CA LYS A 29 -17.65 1.18 -12.93
C LYS A 29 -18.35 0.40 -14.04
N ASN A 30 -17.68 -0.62 -14.57
CA ASN A 30 -18.20 -1.48 -15.63
C ASN A 30 -19.09 -2.62 -15.10
N LYS A 31 -19.38 -2.66 -13.79
CA LYS A 31 -20.20 -3.69 -13.16
C LYS A 31 -19.71 -5.12 -13.46
N VAL A 32 -18.39 -5.29 -13.46
CA VAL A 32 -17.77 -6.62 -13.51
C VAL A 32 -18.26 -7.43 -12.31
N ASP A 33 -18.46 -8.72 -12.50
CA ASP A 33 -18.87 -9.64 -11.45
C ASP A 33 -17.96 -9.52 -10.22
N THR A 34 -18.56 -9.37 -9.03
CA THR A 34 -17.83 -9.10 -7.80
C THR A 34 -16.86 -10.22 -7.46
N ALA A 35 -17.20 -11.49 -7.72
CA ALA A 35 -16.29 -12.60 -7.43
C ALA A 35 -15.04 -12.57 -8.31
N ILE A 36 -15.14 -12.08 -9.55
CA ILE A 36 -13.98 -11.87 -10.42
C ILE A 36 -13.05 -10.80 -9.81
N LEU A 37 -13.62 -9.68 -9.33
CA LEU A 37 -12.84 -8.62 -8.71
C LEU A 37 -12.20 -9.08 -7.39
N SER A 38 -12.94 -9.81 -6.56
CA SER A 38 -12.45 -10.43 -5.33
C SER A 38 -11.31 -11.41 -5.61
N GLY A 39 -11.43 -12.24 -6.64
CA GLY A 39 -10.37 -13.15 -7.09
C GLY A 39 -9.12 -12.40 -7.54
N TYR A 40 -9.29 -11.28 -8.26
CA TYR A 40 -8.18 -10.40 -8.64
C TYR A 40 -7.50 -9.78 -7.42
N ILE A 41 -8.27 -9.29 -6.43
CA ILE A 41 -7.75 -8.75 -5.17
C ILE A 41 -6.90 -9.79 -4.42
N ILE A 42 -7.41 -11.00 -4.24
CA ILE A 42 -6.69 -12.07 -3.55
C ILE A 42 -5.39 -12.40 -4.30
N HIS A 43 -5.44 -12.45 -5.64
CA HIS A 43 -4.27 -12.72 -6.46
C HIS A 43 -3.17 -11.65 -6.29
N ILE A 44 -3.49 -10.36 -6.43
CA ILE A 44 -2.49 -9.29 -6.29
C ILE A 44 -1.99 -9.16 -4.84
N TRP A 45 -2.83 -9.48 -3.86
CA TRP A 45 -2.43 -9.50 -2.45
C TRP A 45 -1.32 -10.50 -2.22
N GLU A 46 -1.54 -11.76 -2.63
CA GLU A 46 -0.61 -12.87 -2.38
C GLU A 46 0.65 -12.80 -3.25
N LYS A 47 0.60 -12.13 -4.40
CA LYS A 47 1.71 -12.07 -5.36
C LYS A 47 2.57 -10.81 -5.25
N ALA A 48 2.05 -9.73 -4.70
CA ALA A 48 2.76 -8.46 -4.66
C ALA A 48 2.60 -7.75 -3.32
N LEU A 49 1.37 -7.34 -2.97
CA LEU A 49 1.15 -6.38 -1.88
C LEU A 49 1.62 -6.90 -0.51
N LEU A 50 1.43 -8.19 -0.22
CA LEU A 50 1.86 -8.76 1.06
C LEU A 50 3.38 -8.68 1.25
N HIS A 51 4.16 -8.93 0.20
CA HIS A 51 5.62 -8.82 0.28
C HIS A 51 6.07 -7.37 0.38
N HIS A 52 5.45 -6.51 -0.42
CA HIS A 52 5.72 -5.08 -0.45
C HIS A 52 5.52 -4.44 0.93
N PHE A 53 4.35 -4.66 1.55
CA PHE A 53 4.05 -4.15 2.89
C PHE A 53 5.03 -4.70 3.93
N TRP A 54 5.40 -5.98 3.84
CA TRP A 54 6.42 -6.53 4.73
C TRP A 54 7.76 -5.79 4.59
N GLN A 55 8.21 -5.48 3.38
CA GLN A 55 9.45 -4.72 3.16
C GLN A 55 9.36 -3.33 3.80
N GLU A 56 8.25 -2.62 3.61
CA GLU A 56 8.01 -1.31 4.20
C GLU A 56 8.03 -1.35 5.73
N GLU A 57 7.34 -2.33 6.32
CA GLU A 57 7.29 -2.54 7.77
C GLU A 57 8.65 -2.90 8.38
N GLN A 58 9.54 -3.54 7.63
CA GLN A 58 10.91 -3.76 8.11
C GLN A 58 11.78 -2.50 7.99
N MET A 59 11.63 -1.74 6.91
CA MET A 59 12.62 -0.73 6.54
C MET A 59 12.27 0.68 7.04
N ILE A 60 11.00 1.05 7.07
CA ILE A 60 10.57 2.42 7.35
C ILE A 60 10.66 2.77 8.84
N PRO A 61 10.23 1.91 9.79
CA PRO A 61 10.29 2.24 11.22
C PRO A 61 11.69 2.66 11.68
N GLU A 62 12.72 1.91 11.29
CA GLU A 62 14.13 2.17 11.66
C GLU A 62 14.61 3.58 11.28
N GLN A 63 13.99 4.17 10.27
CA GLN A 63 14.39 5.47 9.72
C GLN A 63 13.69 6.66 10.40
N ILE A 64 12.46 6.49 10.88
CA ILE A 64 11.61 7.63 11.29
C ILE A 64 10.93 7.49 12.65
N GLU A 65 10.98 6.33 13.32
CA GLU A 65 10.29 6.13 14.60
C GLU A 65 10.77 7.11 15.70
N ASN A 66 12.03 7.54 15.61
CA ASN A 66 12.65 8.46 16.55
C ASN A 66 12.35 9.94 16.23
N LEU A 67 11.65 10.22 15.13
CA LEU A 67 11.26 11.56 14.72
C LEU A 67 9.80 11.82 15.15
N PRO A 68 9.51 12.89 15.92
CA PRO A 68 8.14 13.17 16.38
C PRO A 68 7.10 13.23 15.25
N ALA A 69 7.42 13.87 14.13
CA ALA A 69 6.54 13.93 12.94
C ALA A 69 6.49 12.59 12.16
N GLY A 70 7.49 11.73 12.31
CA GLY A 70 7.53 10.42 11.67
C GLY A 70 6.55 9.42 12.29
N LYS A 71 6.26 9.55 13.58
CA LYS A 71 5.34 8.65 14.30
C LYS A 71 3.92 8.66 13.75
N GLU A 72 3.41 9.82 13.36
CA GLU A 72 2.07 9.94 12.78
C GLU A 72 2.00 9.28 11.40
N LEU A 73 2.98 9.57 10.53
CA LEU A 73 3.06 8.98 9.19
C LEU A 73 3.22 7.46 9.26
N LEU A 74 4.11 6.97 10.12
CA LEU A 74 4.30 5.54 10.35
C LEU A 74 3.03 4.89 10.91
N GLY A 75 2.37 5.53 11.88
CA GLY A 75 1.11 5.04 12.44
C GLY A 75 0.03 4.88 11.37
N LYS A 76 -0.07 5.84 10.44
CA LYS A 76 -1.01 5.75 9.32
C LYS A 76 -0.68 4.58 8.40
N MET A 77 0.57 4.42 7.96
CA MET A 77 1.02 3.30 7.11
C MET A 77 0.65 1.93 7.74
N MET A 78 1.06 1.71 8.99
CA MET A 78 0.76 0.46 9.72
C MET A 78 -0.75 0.23 9.89
N THR A 79 -1.52 1.30 10.11
CA THR A 79 -2.98 1.19 10.22
C THR A 79 -3.61 0.77 8.90
N ASP A 80 -3.21 1.39 7.79
CA ASP A 80 -3.68 1.03 6.45
C ASP A 80 -3.36 -0.44 6.13
N HIS A 81 -2.12 -0.91 6.41
CA HIS A 81 -1.71 -2.31 6.23
C HIS A 81 -2.61 -3.27 7.01
N ARG A 82 -2.89 -2.96 8.28
CA ARG A 82 -3.77 -3.79 9.09
C ARG A 82 -5.21 -3.82 8.56
N VAL A 83 -5.69 -2.71 8.01
CA VAL A 83 -7.01 -2.67 7.36
C VAL A 83 -7.02 -3.55 6.10
N PHE A 84 -5.95 -3.57 5.29
CA PHE A 84 -5.86 -4.47 4.15
C PHE A 84 -5.94 -5.94 4.57
N GLU A 85 -5.21 -6.36 5.61
CA GLU A 85 -5.28 -7.74 6.10
C GLU A 85 -6.70 -8.14 6.50
N LEU A 86 -7.42 -7.24 7.19
CA LEU A 86 -8.82 -7.45 7.58
C LEU A 86 -9.75 -7.50 6.38
N LEU A 87 -9.55 -6.64 5.37
CA LEU A 87 -10.32 -6.65 4.13
C LEU A 87 -10.09 -7.94 3.36
N ILE A 88 -8.86 -8.43 3.27
CA ILE A 88 -8.56 -9.69 2.60
C ILE A 88 -9.25 -10.86 3.30
N ALA A 89 -9.25 -10.90 4.62
CA ALA A 89 -9.99 -11.93 5.36
C ALA A 89 -11.50 -11.86 5.07
N LYS A 90 -12.09 -10.66 5.07
CA LYS A 90 -13.50 -10.44 4.74
C LYS A 90 -13.86 -10.80 3.29
N ILE A 91 -12.99 -10.49 2.34
CA ILE A 91 -13.18 -10.81 0.91
C ILE A 91 -13.07 -12.33 0.69
N LYS A 92 -12.19 -13.02 1.42
CA LYS A 92 -12.09 -14.49 1.37
C LYS A 92 -13.34 -15.16 1.96
N ASP A 93 -13.93 -14.58 3.00
CA ASP A 93 -15.15 -15.07 3.66
C ASP A 93 -16.42 -14.79 2.82
N ASP A 94 -16.55 -13.57 2.28
CA ASP A 94 -17.64 -13.16 1.39
C ASP A 94 -17.11 -12.54 0.08
N PRO A 95 -16.78 -13.38 -0.92
CA PRO A 95 -16.27 -12.91 -2.21
C PRO A 95 -17.29 -12.11 -3.04
N GLN A 96 -18.57 -12.10 -2.67
CA GLN A 96 -19.64 -11.40 -3.39
C GLN A 96 -19.90 -9.99 -2.82
N SER A 97 -19.24 -9.62 -1.73
CA SER A 97 -19.39 -8.30 -1.10
C SER A 97 -18.73 -7.19 -1.91
N LEU A 98 -19.56 -6.48 -2.70
CA LEU A 98 -19.14 -5.30 -3.44
C LEU A 98 -18.56 -4.19 -2.54
N PRO A 99 -19.09 -3.93 -1.33
CA PRO A 99 -18.50 -2.95 -0.41
C PRO A 99 -17.01 -3.23 -0.10
N TYR A 100 -16.62 -4.49 0.12
CA TYR A 100 -15.22 -4.81 0.45
C TYR A 100 -14.29 -4.59 -0.74
N VAL A 101 -14.73 -4.94 -1.95
CA VAL A 101 -13.97 -4.66 -3.19
C VAL A 101 -13.77 -3.16 -3.39
N LYS A 102 -14.83 -2.37 -3.16
CA LYS A 102 -14.77 -0.91 -3.27
C LYS A 102 -13.81 -0.30 -2.25
N GLU A 103 -13.94 -0.70 -0.98
CA GLU A 103 -13.09 -0.22 0.11
C GLU A 103 -11.62 -0.55 -0.16
N PHE A 104 -11.31 -1.78 -0.58
CA PHE A 104 -9.95 -2.19 -0.93
C PHE A 104 -9.36 -1.34 -2.06
N ALA A 105 -10.12 -1.12 -3.14
CA ALA A 105 -9.65 -0.36 -4.30
C ALA A 105 -9.38 1.11 -3.97
N GLU A 106 -10.27 1.73 -3.19
CA GLU A 106 -10.13 3.12 -2.73
C GLU A 106 -8.97 3.26 -1.75
N LEU A 107 -8.83 2.33 -0.79
CA LEU A 107 -7.74 2.32 0.18
C LEU A 107 -6.39 2.13 -0.50
N LEU A 108 -6.25 1.17 -1.44
CA LEU A 108 -5.00 0.94 -2.17
C LEU A 108 -4.55 2.18 -2.93
N ASN A 109 -5.49 2.84 -3.61
CA ASN A 109 -5.16 4.09 -4.30
C ASN A 109 -4.73 5.17 -3.30
N GLN A 110 -5.46 5.37 -2.21
CA GLN A 110 -5.16 6.43 -1.23
C GLN A 110 -3.84 6.18 -0.48
N HIS A 111 -3.59 4.93 -0.10
CA HIS A 111 -2.41 4.50 0.63
C HIS A 111 -1.13 4.78 -0.18
N ILE A 112 -1.05 4.29 -1.42
CA ILE A 112 0.12 4.53 -2.29
C ILE A 112 0.34 6.03 -2.54
N HIS A 113 -0.75 6.80 -2.74
CA HIS A 113 -0.63 8.25 -2.94
C HIS A 113 -0.12 8.97 -1.69
N PHE A 114 -0.54 8.53 -0.51
CA PHE A 114 -0.03 9.03 0.77
C PHE A 114 1.48 8.74 0.88
N GLU A 115 1.92 7.53 0.55
CA GLU A 115 3.32 7.16 0.68
C GLU A 115 4.21 7.95 -0.26
N GLU A 116 3.82 8.03 -1.54
CA GLU A 116 4.58 8.74 -2.56
C GLU A 116 4.65 10.26 -2.35
N ARG A 117 3.62 10.86 -1.71
CA ARG A 117 3.49 12.32 -1.60
C ARG A 117 3.85 12.86 -0.22
N GLU A 118 3.79 12.02 0.81
CA GLU A 118 3.95 12.45 2.19
C GLU A 118 5.06 11.65 2.88
N LEU A 119 4.91 10.32 2.98
CA LEU A 119 5.85 9.48 3.74
C LEU A 119 7.24 9.43 3.12
N PHE A 120 7.36 9.06 1.84
CA PHE A 120 8.65 8.95 1.16
C PHE A 120 9.35 10.31 1.03
N PRO A 121 8.66 11.41 0.66
CA PRO A 121 9.28 12.73 0.68
C PRO A 121 9.73 13.18 2.09
N PHE A 122 9.04 12.75 3.15
CA PHE A 122 9.47 12.99 4.53
C PHE A 122 10.74 12.20 4.88
N LEU A 123 10.79 10.92 4.52
CA LEU A 123 11.98 10.06 4.66
C LEU A 123 13.19 10.67 3.95
N GLU A 124 13.03 11.10 2.70
CA GLU A 124 14.12 11.69 1.91
C GLU A 124 14.67 13.00 2.49
N LYS A 125 13.84 13.77 3.20
CA LYS A 125 14.26 15.03 3.83
C LYS A 125 14.96 14.80 5.17
N THR A 126 14.58 13.76 5.89
CA THR A 126 15.00 13.52 7.28
C THR A 126 16.16 12.54 7.38
N VAL A 127 16.23 11.57 6.47
CA VAL A 127 17.34 10.62 6.39
C VAL A 127 18.47 11.24 5.57
N THR A 128 19.49 11.73 6.27
CA THR A 128 20.76 12.11 5.64
C THR A 128 21.39 10.87 4.98
N ALA A 129 22.06 11.06 3.84
CA ALA A 129 22.49 10.01 2.93
C ALA A 129 23.36 8.88 3.53
N ASP A 130 23.87 9.03 4.75
CA ASP A 130 24.82 8.12 5.40
C ASP A 130 24.18 7.02 6.28
N LYS A 131 22.85 6.97 6.45
CA LYS A 131 22.19 6.06 7.42
C LYS A 131 21.34 4.93 6.85
N LEU A 132 21.40 4.67 5.55
CA LEU A 132 20.69 3.55 4.93
C LEU A 132 21.72 2.52 4.49
N VAL A 133 22.11 1.67 5.44
CA VAL A 133 22.99 0.51 5.25
C VAL A 133 22.14 -0.71 4.94
#